data_AF-A0A170YIY3-F1
#
_entry.id   AF-A0A170YIY3-F1
#
_cell.length_a   1.000
_cell.length_b   1.000
_cell.length_c   1.000
_cell.angle_alpha   90.00
_cell.angle_beta   90.00
_cell.angle_gamma   90.00
#
_symmetry.space_group_name_H-M   'P 1'
#
loop_
_entity.id
_entity.type
_entity.pdbx_description
1 polymer ?
#
loop_
_entity_poly.entity_id
_entity_poly.type
_entity_poly.pdbx_seq_one_letter_code
_entity_poly.pdbx_strand_id
1 'polypeptide(L)'
;AESWVSNYEETESRGWYAALLITMLVNYALAVTGIVLLYMYFTQPDDCALNKFFISINLIVCFIASIISILPSVQEAQPRSGLLQSSVVTLYVIYLTWSALSNNPVKKCNPGFLLTGNKSGVTFDSESIIGLVIWMCCVLYSSLRTASKSSKITMSEHVLVKDTGARSSNTNLVNNEENSETAERAPEREEKVWDNESDGVAYSWSFFHVMFGFATLYVMMTLTNWYSPNSSLDTINSNAASMWVKMISSWSCLALYVWTLIAPIALPNRQFN
;
A
#
# COMPACT_ATOMS: atom_id res chain seq x y z
N ALA A 1 12.26 -3.24 -3.33
CA ALA A 1 13.48 -2.72 -2.69
C ALA A 1 14.34 -3.88 -2.18
N GLU A 2 13.89 -4.62 -1.17
CA GLU A 2 14.69 -5.70 -0.55
C GLU A 2 15.18 -6.77 -1.53
N SER A 3 14.30 -7.27 -2.42
CA SER A 3 14.72 -8.26 -3.42
C SER A 3 15.77 -7.71 -4.41
N TRP A 4 15.70 -6.42 -4.77
CA TRP A 4 16.68 -5.82 -5.67
C TRP A 4 18.03 -5.58 -4.97
N VAL A 5 17.99 -5.26 -3.67
CA VAL A 5 19.20 -5.15 -2.84
C VAL A 5 19.84 -6.52 -2.64
N SER A 6 19.05 -7.56 -2.32
CA SER A 6 19.53 -8.95 -2.21
C SER A 6 20.16 -9.42 -3.52
N ASN A 7 19.49 -9.19 -4.66
CA ASN A 7 20.03 -9.56 -5.97
C ASN A 7 21.32 -8.82 -6.29
N TYR A 8 21.45 -7.53 -5.91
CA TYR A 8 22.69 -6.78 -6.06
C TYR A 8 23.82 -7.36 -5.20
N GLU A 9 23.54 -7.69 -3.93
CA GLU A 9 24.50 -8.32 -3.02
C GLU A 9 24.94 -9.72 -3.51
N GLU A 10 24.03 -10.49 -4.10
CA GLU A 10 24.30 -11.85 -4.58
C GLU A 10 24.99 -11.91 -5.94
N THR A 11 24.67 -11.01 -6.87
CA THR A 11 25.24 -11.03 -8.24
C THR A 11 26.31 -9.97 -8.50
N GLU A 12 26.58 -9.05 -7.56
CA GLU A 12 27.43 -7.85 -7.71
C GLU A 12 27.16 -7.06 -9.01
N SER A 13 25.98 -7.24 -9.60
CA SER A 13 25.66 -6.69 -10.91
C SER A 13 25.36 -5.20 -10.79
N ARG A 14 26.22 -4.39 -11.41
CA ARG A 14 26.07 -2.92 -11.50
C ARG A 14 24.71 -2.48 -12.09
N GLY A 15 24.03 -3.37 -12.83
CA GLY A 15 22.71 -3.11 -13.40
C GLY A 15 21.61 -2.94 -12.35
N TRP A 16 21.59 -3.78 -11.30
CA TRP A 16 20.60 -3.67 -10.22
C TRP A 16 20.80 -2.40 -9.39
N TYR A 17 22.05 -2.03 -9.14
CA TYR A 17 22.39 -0.77 -8.48
C TYR A 17 21.96 0.44 -9.31
N ALA A 18 22.23 0.44 -10.62
CA ALA A 18 21.77 1.49 -11.52
C ALA A 18 20.24 1.61 -11.55
N ALA A 19 19.52 0.49 -11.59
CA ALA A 19 18.05 0.48 -11.56
C ALA A 19 17.49 1.07 -10.25
N LEU A 20 18.09 0.73 -9.09
CA LEU A 20 17.73 1.30 -7.79
C LEU A 20 17.93 2.82 -7.75
N LEU A 21 19.09 3.30 -8.21
CA LEU A 21 19.39 4.73 -8.25
C LEU A 21 18.50 5.50 -9.22
N ILE A 22 18.30 4.97 -10.43
CA ILE A 22 17.43 5.62 -11.43
C ILE A 22 16.01 5.72 -10.90
N THR A 23 15.47 4.65 -10.32
CA THR A 23 14.12 4.64 -9.75
C THR A 23 13.99 5.66 -8.63
N MET A 24 14.98 5.74 -7.74
CA MET A 24 15.00 6.74 -6.67
C MET A 24 15.02 8.17 -7.22
N LEU A 25 15.91 8.47 -8.19
CA LEU A 25 16.03 9.79 -8.80
C LEU A 25 14.75 10.22 -9.51
N VAL A 26 14.12 9.31 -10.27
CA VAL A 26 12.85 9.57 -10.95
C VAL A 26 11.74 9.88 -9.95
N ASN A 27 11.61 9.10 -8.87
CA ASN A 27 10.59 9.36 -7.85
C ASN A 27 10.76 10.73 -7.18
N TYR A 28 11.99 11.11 -6.82
CA TYR A 28 12.24 12.43 -6.24
C TYR A 28 12.04 13.57 -7.26
N ALA A 29 12.42 13.38 -8.51
CA ALA A 29 12.17 14.37 -9.56
C ALA A 29 10.67 14.59 -9.79
N LEU A 30 9.87 13.52 -9.83
CA LEU A 30 8.41 13.58 -9.92
C LEU A 30 7.79 14.24 -8.68
N ALA A 31 8.29 13.93 -7.49
CA ALA A 31 7.85 14.55 -6.24
C ALA A 31 8.08 16.07 -6.27
N VAL A 32 9.30 16.52 -6.58
CA VAL A 32 9.63 17.95 -6.68
C VAL A 32 8.76 18.65 -7.74
N THR A 33 8.61 18.02 -8.92
CA THR A 33 7.75 18.55 -9.98
C THR A 33 6.30 18.67 -9.51
N GLY A 34 5.77 17.66 -8.82
CA GLY A 34 4.42 17.67 -8.25
C GLY A 34 4.23 18.80 -7.23
N ILE A 35 5.20 19.03 -6.35
CA ILE A 35 5.16 20.14 -5.37
C ILE A 35 5.14 21.49 -6.08
N VAL A 36 5.98 21.68 -7.10
CA VAL A 36 6.02 22.93 -7.88
C VAL A 36 4.68 23.17 -8.58
N LEU A 37 4.11 22.16 -9.21
CA LEU A 37 2.80 22.26 -9.85
C LEU A 37 1.70 22.57 -8.82
N LEU A 38 1.73 21.97 -7.63
CA LEU A 38 0.79 22.27 -6.55
C LEU A 38 0.85 23.73 -6.12
N TYR A 39 2.05 24.29 -5.95
CA TYR A 39 2.19 25.72 -5.65
C TYR A 39 1.72 26.61 -6.79
N MET A 40 2.03 26.30 -8.04
CA MET A 40 1.64 27.13 -9.19
C MET A 40 0.13 27.13 -9.45
N TYR A 41 -0.54 25.98 -9.33
CA TYR A 41 -1.95 25.86 -9.71
C TYR A 41 -2.93 26.03 -8.53
N PHE A 42 -2.58 25.56 -7.33
CA PHE A 42 -3.49 25.57 -6.18
C PHE A 42 -3.22 26.70 -5.19
N THR A 43 -2.24 27.56 -5.43
CA THR A 43 -1.95 28.73 -4.58
C THR A 43 -1.85 30.01 -5.39
N GLN A 44 -2.25 31.12 -4.78
CA GLN A 44 -2.07 32.48 -5.32
C GLN A 44 -1.22 33.30 -4.34
N PRO A 45 -0.45 34.31 -4.77
CA PRO A 45 0.43 35.07 -3.90
C PRO A 45 -0.28 35.70 -2.68
N ASP A 46 -1.49 36.23 -2.86
CA ASP A 46 -2.21 36.98 -1.80
C ASP A 46 -3.46 36.27 -1.21
N ASP A 47 -3.84 35.10 -1.75
CA ASP A 47 -5.03 34.34 -1.31
C ASP A 47 -4.69 32.84 -1.12
N CYS A 48 -5.66 32.02 -0.69
CA CYS A 48 -5.53 30.57 -0.54
C CYS A 48 -4.53 30.11 0.54
N ALA A 49 -4.53 30.78 1.70
CA ALA A 49 -3.62 30.48 2.82
C ALA A 49 -3.72 29.02 3.30
N LEU A 50 -4.91 28.43 3.27
CA LEU A 50 -5.15 27.05 3.69
C LEU A 50 -4.44 26.03 2.78
N ASN A 51 -4.48 26.22 1.46
CA ASN A 51 -3.76 25.37 0.51
C ASN A 51 -2.25 25.48 0.71
N LYS A 52 -1.74 26.71 0.88
CA LYS A 52 -0.32 26.95 1.17
C LYS A 52 0.12 26.24 2.44
N PHE A 53 -0.69 26.30 3.50
CA PHE A 53 -0.40 25.63 4.76
C PHE A 53 -0.34 24.10 4.59
N PHE A 54 -1.29 23.50 3.88
CA PHE A 54 -1.30 22.05 3.65
C PHE A 54 -0.13 21.56 2.79
N ILE A 55 0.23 22.30 1.74
CA ILE A 55 1.39 21.94 0.92
C ILE A 55 2.68 22.10 1.74
N SER A 56 2.82 23.18 2.51
CA SER A 56 4.04 23.45 3.27
C SER A 56 4.24 22.45 4.42
N ILE A 57 3.20 22.12 5.18
CA ILE A 57 3.32 21.13 6.26
C ILE A 57 3.69 19.74 5.72
N ASN A 58 3.05 19.30 4.63
CA ASN A 58 3.37 18.00 4.02
C ASN A 58 4.80 17.98 3.45
N LEU A 59 5.27 19.09 2.87
CA LEU A 59 6.65 19.23 2.42
C LEU A 59 7.64 19.11 3.59
N ILE A 60 7.39 19.82 4.70
CA ILE A 60 8.23 19.80 5.89
C ILE A 60 8.29 18.39 6.47
N VAL A 61 7.15 17.71 6.60
CA VAL A 61 7.11 16.34 7.14
C VAL A 61 7.80 15.35 6.21
N CYS A 62 7.64 15.45 4.88
CA CYS A 62 8.36 14.60 3.93
C CYS A 62 9.88 14.82 3.98
N PHE A 63 10.31 16.06 4.15
CA PHE A 63 11.72 16.40 4.31
C PHE A 63 12.30 15.80 5.61
N ILE A 64 11.59 15.94 6.72
CA ILE A 64 11.97 15.32 8.01
C ILE A 64 12.02 13.79 7.88
N ALA A 65 11.03 13.17 7.25
CA ALA A 65 11.00 11.72 7.03
C ALA A 65 12.18 11.24 6.17
N SER A 66 12.58 12.03 5.15
CA SER A 66 13.75 11.75 4.32
C SER A 66 15.05 11.84 5.14
N ILE A 67 15.20 12.85 6.00
CA ILE A 67 16.37 12.98 6.90
C ILE A 67 16.45 11.78 7.85
N ILE A 68 15.34 11.41 8.48
CA ILE A 68 15.29 10.26 9.41
C ILE A 68 15.69 8.98 8.68
N SER A 69 15.27 8.79 7.42
CA SER A 69 15.64 7.62 6.62
C SER A 69 17.14 7.52 6.29
N ILE A 70 17.86 8.63 6.35
CA ILE A 70 19.31 8.71 6.06
C ILE A 70 20.15 8.60 7.34
N LEU A 71 19.55 8.78 8.52
CA LEU A 71 20.27 8.78 9.78
C LEU A 71 20.96 7.43 10.00
N PRO A 72 22.28 7.40 10.32
CA PRO A 72 23.03 6.15 10.45
C PRO A 72 22.46 5.24 11.53
N SER A 73 21.96 5.79 12.65
CA SER A 73 21.30 5.03 13.71
C SER A 73 20.03 4.29 13.25
N VAL A 74 19.33 4.80 12.24
CA VAL A 74 18.15 4.14 11.65
C VAL A 74 18.58 3.06 10.67
N GLN A 75 19.63 3.31 9.89
CA GLN A 75 20.17 2.33 8.96
C GLN A 75 20.82 1.14 9.67
N GLU A 76 21.44 1.35 10.84
CA GLU A 76 21.96 0.26 11.66
C GLU A 76 20.85 -0.63 12.23
N ALA A 77 19.73 -0.03 12.65
CA ALA A 77 18.58 -0.77 13.16
C ALA A 77 17.73 -1.43 12.05
N GLN A 78 17.76 -0.86 10.85
CA GLN A 78 17.00 -1.31 9.67
C GLN A 78 17.84 -1.15 8.39
N PRO A 79 18.82 -2.04 8.13
CA PRO A 79 19.75 -1.92 6.99
C PRO A 79 19.05 -2.00 5.63
N ARG A 80 17.81 -2.50 5.60
CA ARG A 80 16.99 -2.65 4.38
C ARG A 80 15.98 -1.52 4.18
N SER A 81 15.77 -0.65 5.17
CA SER A 81 14.94 0.56 5.05
C SER A 81 15.73 1.65 4.32
N GLY A 82 15.82 1.51 3.00
CA GLY A 82 16.59 2.42 2.16
C GLY A 82 15.84 3.68 1.71
N LEU A 83 16.59 4.63 1.15
CA LEU A 83 16.13 5.91 0.60
C LEU A 83 15.05 5.76 -0.49
N LEU A 84 15.03 4.62 -1.19
CA LEU A 84 13.99 4.29 -2.17
C LEU A 84 12.59 4.22 -1.53
N GLN A 85 12.45 3.66 -0.32
CA GLN A 85 11.16 3.60 0.36
C GLN A 85 10.65 5.01 0.71
N SER A 86 11.53 5.88 1.19
CA SER A 86 11.21 7.28 1.51
C SER A 86 10.75 8.06 0.28
N SER A 87 11.38 7.81 -0.89
CA SER A 87 11.00 8.44 -2.17
C SER A 87 9.58 8.08 -2.62
N VAL A 88 9.19 6.79 -2.48
CA VAL A 88 7.84 6.32 -2.85
C VAL A 88 6.79 6.86 -1.89
N VAL A 89 7.08 6.88 -0.58
CA VAL A 89 6.18 7.46 0.43
C VAL A 89 5.96 8.95 0.16
N THR A 90 7.03 9.69 -0.14
CA THR A 90 6.95 11.11 -0.48
C THR A 90 6.09 11.35 -1.72
N LEU A 91 6.28 10.57 -2.78
CA LEU A 91 5.46 10.66 -4.00
C LEU A 91 3.98 10.39 -3.70
N TYR A 92 3.69 9.39 -2.87
CA TYR A 92 2.31 9.07 -2.47
C TYR A 92 1.66 10.19 -1.64
N VAL A 93 2.41 10.81 -0.72
CA VAL A 93 1.92 11.95 0.07
C VAL A 93 1.61 13.15 -0.83
N ILE A 94 2.44 13.42 -1.83
CA ILE A 94 2.19 14.49 -2.80
C ILE A 94 0.94 14.20 -3.62
N TYR A 95 0.75 12.94 -4.03
CA TYR A 95 -0.50 12.49 -4.66
C TYR A 95 -1.72 12.70 -3.75
N LEU A 96 -1.65 12.31 -2.48
CA LEU A 96 -2.75 12.54 -1.52
C LEU A 96 -3.01 14.03 -1.28
N THR A 97 -1.96 14.84 -1.27
CA THR A 97 -2.07 16.30 -1.12
C THR A 97 -2.80 16.90 -2.32
N TRP A 98 -2.42 16.53 -3.53
CA TRP A 98 -3.14 16.94 -4.74
C TRP A 98 -4.59 16.46 -4.76
N SER A 99 -4.80 15.21 -4.37
CA SER A 99 -6.11 14.60 -4.25
C SER A 99 -7.03 15.32 -3.24
N ALA A 100 -6.48 15.76 -2.12
CA ALA A 100 -7.21 16.53 -1.12
C ALA A 100 -7.52 17.96 -1.61
N LEU A 101 -6.53 18.64 -2.20
CA LEU A 101 -6.68 20.02 -2.68
C LEU A 101 -7.65 20.12 -3.86
N SER A 102 -7.75 19.09 -4.68
CA SER A 102 -8.73 19.01 -5.77
C SER A 102 -10.18 18.98 -5.27
N ASN A 103 -10.38 18.61 -4.00
CA ASN A 103 -11.69 18.61 -3.33
C ASN A 103 -11.98 19.91 -2.54
N ASN A 104 -11.10 20.92 -2.62
CA ASN A 104 -11.30 22.21 -1.95
C ASN A 104 -12.52 22.95 -2.54
N PRO A 105 -13.50 23.39 -1.72
CA PRO A 105 -14.68 24.13 -2.17
C PRO A 105 -14.44 25.56 -2.63
N VAL A 106 -13.27 26.14 -2.36
CA VAL A 106 -12.96 27.49 -2.81
C VAL A 106 -12.54 27.46 -4.29
N LYS A 107 -13.50 27.72 -5.20
CA LYS A 107 -13.29 27.71 -6.66
C LYS A 107 -12.14 28.63 -7.14
N LYS A 108 -11.84 29.71 -6.41
CA LYS A 108 -10.70 30.60 -6.71
C LYS A 108 -9.34 29.93 -6.53
N CYS A 109 -9.27 28.95 -5.62
CA CYS A 109 -8.06 28.25 -5.22
C CYS A 109 -7.96 26.84 -5.82
N ASN A 110 -8.94 26.45 -6.63
CA ASN A 110 -9.04 25.15 -7.26
C ASN A 110 -9.40 25.40 -8.73
N PRO A 111 -8.41 25.57 -9.62
CA PRO A 111 -8.67 25.82 -11.04
C PRO A 111 -9.30 24.60 -11.74
N GLY A 112 -9.50 23.47 -11.05
CA GLY A 112 -9.72 22.19 -11.70
C GLY A 112 -8.47 21.76 -12.48
N PHE A 113 -8.34 20.48 -12.77
CA PHE A 113 -7.26 20.04 -13.65
C PHE A 113 -7.43 20.67 -15.05
N LEU A 114 -6.32 21.07 -15.68
CA LEU A 114 -6.22 21.84 -16.95
C LEU A 114 -6.96 21.22 -18.16
N LEU A 115 -7.50 20.00 -18.02
CA LEU A 115 -8.27 19.27 -19.05
C LEU A 115 -9.78 19.26 -18.80
N THR A 116 -10.25 19.74 -17.65
CA THR A 116 -11.68 19.78 -17.32
C THR A 116 -12.29 21.07 -17.86
N GLY A 117 -12.36 21.17 -19.18
CA GLY A 117 -13.16 22.18 -19.85
C GLY A 117 -14.59 22.13 -19.33
N ASN A 118 -15.05 23.27 -18.82
CA ASN A 118 -16.41 23.67 -18.45
C ASN A 118 -17.54 22.69 -18.85
N LYS A 119 -17.66 21.55 -18.17
CA LYS A 119 -18.73 20.56 -18.41
C LYS A 119 -19.48 20.32 -17.10
N SER A 120 -20.68 20.87 -17.05
CA SER A 120 -21.66 20.75 -15.96
C SER A 120 -22.31 19.36 -15.92
N GLY A 121 -21.51 18.31 -15.77
CA GLY A 121 -21.97 16.93 -15.66
C GLY A 121 -21.17 16.16 -14.62
N VAL A 122 -21.69 15.01 -14.17
CA VAL A 122 -20.93 14.06 -13.33
C VAL A 122 -19.77 13.53 -14.17
N THR A 123 -18.58 14.10 -13.97
CA THR A 123 -17.35 13.66 -14.63
C THR A 123 -16.50 12.88 -13.65
N PHE A 124 -15.96 11.75 -14.07
CA PHE A 124 -14.91 11.07 -13.31
C PHE A 124 -13.67 11.95 -13.32
N ASP A 125 -13.26 12.42 -12.15
CA ASP A 125 -12.05 13.23 -12.02
C ASP A 125 -10.82 12.34 -12.23
N SER A 126 -9.81 12.86 -12.95
CA SER A 126 -8.56 12.14 -13.19
C SER A 126 -7.90 11.65 -11.90
N GLU A 127 -8.08 12.39 -10.81
CA GLU A 127 -7.68 12.01 -9.45
C GLU A 127 -8.28 10.67 -9.02
N SER A 128 -9.59 10.50 -9.18
CA SER A 128 -10.30 9.29 -8.76
C SER A 128 -9.91 8.09 -9.63
N ILE A 129 -9.66 8.30 -10.93
CA ILE A 129 -9.12 7.25 -11.82
C ILE A 129 -7.74 6.79 -11.35
N ILE A 130 -6.83 7.72 -11.06
CA ILE A 130 -5.49 7.39 -10.56
C ILE A 130 -5.59 6.65 -9.22
N GLY A 131 -6.48 7.09 -8.33
CA GLY A 131 -6.74 6.42 -7.04
C GLY A 131 -7.23 4.98 -7.20
N LEU A 132 -8.14 4.72 -8.14
CA LEU A 132 -8.62 3.37 -8.44
C LEU A 132 -7.52 2.46 -8.99
N VAL A 133 -6.62 2.98 -9.83
CA VAL A 133 -5.47 2.22 -10.34
C VAL A 133 -4.52 1.86 -9.20
N ILE A 134 -4.17 2.84 -8.35
CA ILE A 134 -3.33 2.59 -7.17
C ILE A 134 -3.98 1.55 -6.26
N TRP A 135 -5.27 1.69 -5.98
CA TRP A 135 -6.03 0.75 -5.18
C TRP A 135 -6.01 -0.66 -5.76
N MET A 136 -6.26 -0.82 -7.06
CA MET A 136 -6.24 -2.11 -7.73
C MET A 136 -4.87 -2.77 -7.62
N CYS A 137 -3.79 -2.01 -7.86
CA CYS A 137 -2.42 -2.49 -7.69
C CYS A 137 -2.14 -2.92 -6.25
N CYS A 138 -2.59 -2.16 -5.25
CA CYS A 138 -2.42 -2.48 -3.83
C CYS A 138 -3.16 -3.76 -3.42
N VAL A 139 -4.42 -3.92 -3.86
CA VAL A 139 -5.22 -5.12 -3.58
C VAL A 139 -4.58 -6.34 -4.24
N LEU A 140 -4.22 -6.25 -5.53
CA LEU A 140 -3.52 -7.32 -6.24
C LEU A 140 -2.20 -7.70 -5.55
N TYR A 141 -1.39 -6.71 -5.18
CA TYR A 141 -0.14 -6.96 -4.47
C TYR A 141 -0.37 -7.63 -3.11
N SER A 142 -1.37 -7.18 -2.35
CA SER A 142 -1.73 -7.78 -1.06
C SER A 142 -2.17 -9.23 -1.22
N SER A 143 -3.02 -9.52 -2.21
CA SER A 143 -3.49 -10.86 -2.53
C SER A 143 -2.34 -11.78 -2.97
N LEU A 144 -1.48 -11.31 -3.90
CA LEU A 144 -0.33 -12.08 -4.38
C LEU A 144 0.69 -12.34 -3.27
N ARG A 145 0.96 -11.36 -2.40
CA ARG A 145 1.86 -11.51 -1.26
C ARG A 145 1.30 -12.49 -0.23
N THR A 146 0.01 -12.41 0.06
CA THR A 146 -0.67 -13.34 0.97
C THR A 146 -0.62 -14.76 0.43
N ALA A 147 -0.92 -14.94 -0.86
CA ALA A 147 -0.80 -16.23 -1.54
C ALA A 147 0.64 -16.77 -1.52
N SER A 148 1.64 -15.92 -1.74
CA SER A 148 3.06 -16.31 -1.75
C SER A 148 3.58 -16.71 -0.36
N LYS A 149 3.07 -16.09 0.71
CA LYS A 149 3.37 -16.50 2.09
C LYS A 149 2.73 -17.85 2.41
N SER A 150 1.48 -18.06 1.98
CA SER A 150 0.80 -19.35 2.10
C SER A 150 1.52 -20.46 1.33
N SER A 151 1.96 -20.20 0.10
CA SER A 151 2.70 -21.18 -0.71
C SER A 151 4.07 -21.52 -0.14
N LYS A 152 4.74 -20.57 0.53
CA LYS A 152 6.03 -20.83 1.21
C LYS A 152 5.86 -21.68 2.46
N ILE A 153 4.81 -21.45 3.24
CA ILE A 153 4.51 -22.25 4.44
C ILE A 153 4.20 -23.69 4.02
N THR A 154 3.30 -23.88 3.06
CA THR A 154 2.92 -25.21 2.54
C THR A 154 4.07 -25.97 1.87
N MET A 155 4.97 -25.30 1.15
CA MET A 155 6.17 -25.95 0.58
C MET A 155 7.24 -26.29 1.62
N SER A 156 7.49 -25.42 2.60
CA SER A 156 8.45 -25.70 3.68
C SER A 156 8.01 -26.91 4.51
N GLU A 157 6.71 -27.04 4.73
CA GLU A 157 6.13 -28.17 5.45
C GLU A 157 6.24 -29.48 4.65
N HIS A 158 5.98 -29.43 3.33
CA HIS A 158 6.17 -30.57 2.44
C HIS A 158 7.63 -31.07 2.36
N VAL A 159 8.62 -30.18 2.51
CA VAL A 159 10.05 -30.57 2.57
C VAL A 159 10.41 -31.19 3.92
N LEU A 160 9.93 -30.63 5.04
CA LEU A 160 10.18 -31.17 6.38
C LEU A 160 9.56 -32.57 6.58
N VAL A 161 8.39 -32.83 5.99
CA VAL A 161 7.75 -34.14 6.03
C VAL A 161 8.45 -35.15 5.10
N LYS A 162 9.04 -34.70 3.99
CA LYS A 162 9.72 -35.58 3.03
C LYS A 162 11.14 -35.97 3.45
N ASP A 163 11.85 -35.11 4.18
CA ASP A 163 13.19 -35.43 4.71
C ASP A 163 13.16 -36.23 6.02
N THR A 164 12.05 -36.17 6.76
CA THR A 164 11.86 -36.99 7.97
C THR A 164 11.28 -38.35 7.60
N GLY A 165 12.07 -39.18 6.92
CA GLY A 165 11.82 -40.61 6.69
C GLY A 165 11.86 -41.45 7.98
N ALA A 166 11.18 -41.02 9.05
CA ALA A 166 11.14 -41.71 10.32
C ALA A 166 9.81 -41.45 11.05
N ARG A 167 8.88 -42.39 10.85
CA ARG A 167 7.92 -42.92 11.83
C ARG A 167 7.76 -42.10 13.12
N SER A 168 6.77 -41.19 13.18
CA SER A 168 6.10 -40.85 14.43
C SER A 168 4.81 -40.04 14.22
N SER A 169 3.70 -40.64 14.67
CA SER A 169 2.58 -40.04 15.39
C SER A 169 1.69 -38.96 14.73
N ASN A 170 0.42 -39.35 14.55
CA ASN A 170 -0.80 -38.53 14.58
C ASN A 170 -0.87 -37.28 13.69
N THR A 171 -0.91 -37.47 12.39
CA THR A 171 -1.56 -36.50 11.48
C THR A 171 -2.95 -37.02 11.12
N ASN A 172 -3.97 -36.20 11.39
CA ASN A 172 -5.38 -36.53 11.24
C ASN A 172 -5.73 -36.80 9.77
N LEU A 173 -5.70 -38.07 9.40
CA LEU A 173 -6.26 -38.59 8.15
C LEU A 173 -7.78 -38.63 8.29
N VAL A 174 -8.51 -37.83 7.52
CA VAL A 174 -9.96 -38.03 7.34
C VAL A 174 -10.13 -39.25 6.45
N ASN A 175 -10.13 -40.43 7.06
CA ASN A 175 -10.58 -41.65 6.39
C ASN A 175 -12.10 -41.58 6.29
N ASN A 176 -12.62 -41.42 5.07
CA ASN A 176 -14.03 -41.66 4.80
C ASN A 176 -14.23 -43.18 4.76
N GLU A 177 -14.33 -43.82 5.93
CA GLU A 177 -14.69 -45.24 6.04
C GLU A 177 -16.19 -45.41 5.73
N GLU A 178 -16.56 -45.38 4.46
CA GLU A 178 -17.77 -46.08 4.02
C GLU A 178 -17.43 -47.55 3.77
N ASN A 179 -17.88 -48.36 4.73
CA ASN A 179 -17.85 -49.80 4.76
C ASN A 179 -18.44 -50.43 3.48
N SER A 180 -17.61 -51.01 2.61
CA SER A 180 -18.03 -52.15 1.79
C SER A 180 -16.84 -52.99 1.34
N GLU A 181 -16.89 -54.27 1.69
CA GLU A 181 -15.90 -55.29 1.38
C GLU A 181 -15.84 -55.60 -0.12
N THR A 182 -14.66 -56.02 -0.55
CA THR A 182 -14.33 -56.91 -1.69
C THR A 182 -13.80 -56.29 -3.01
N ALA A 183 -12.64 -56.83 -3.39
CA ALA A 183 -12.10 -57.01 -4.76
C ALA A 183 -11.26 -55.91 -5.43
N GLU A 184 -9.96 -56.22 -5.55
CA GLU A 184 -8.97 -55.85 -6.57
C GLU A 184 -9.38 -54.80 -7.65
N ARG A 185 -8.80 -53.59 -7.59
CA ARG A 185 -8.44 -52.83 -8.80
C ARG A 185 -7.39 -51.74 -8.55
N ALA A 186 -6.56 -51.53 -9.59
CA ALA A 186 -5.52 -50.53 -9.91
C ALA A 186 -5.26 -49.33 -8.97
N PRO A 187 -4.03 -48.76 -8.94
CA PRO A 187 -3.72 -47.57 -8.15
C PRO A 187 -4.40 -46.36 -8.79
N GLU A 188 -5.64 -46.09 -8.40
CA GLU A 188 -6.21 -44.77 -8.59
C GLU A 188 -5.38 -43.81 -7.76
N ARG A 189 -4.87 -42.77 -8.41
CA ARG A 189 -4.30 -41.62 -7.71
C ARG A 189 -5.44 -41.00 -6.93
N GLU A 190 -5.62 -41.43 -5.68
CA GLU A 190 -6.40 -40.71 -4.70
C GLU A 190 -5.85 -39.28 -4.68
N GLU A 191 -6.63 -38.33 -5.20
CA GLU A 191 -6.38 -36.92 -4.97
C GLU A 191 -6.54 -36.69 -3.48
N LYS A 192 -5.43 -36.85 -2.77
CA LYS A 192 -5.33 -36.65 -1.35
C LYS A 192 -5.57 -35.17 -1.08
N VAL A 193 -6.80 -34.83 -0.72
CA VAL A 193 -7.18 -33.48 -0.29
C VAL A 193 -6.62 -33.30 1.11
N TRP A 194 -5.52 -32.58 1.20
CA TRP A 194 -4.90 -32.24 2.47
C TRP A 194 -5.68 -31.09 3.10
N ASP A 195 -6.22 -31.32 4.29
CA ASP A 195 -6.85 -30.28 5.08
C ASP A 195 -5.76 -29.33 5.60
N ASN A 196 -5.65 -28.15 4.98
CA ASN A 196 -4.66 -27.13 5.29
C ASN A 196 -5.08 -26.25 6.49
N GLU A 197 -6.08 -26.67 7.27
CA GLU A 197 -6.66 -25.89 8.38
C GLU A 197 -6.38 -26.51 9.75
N SER A 198 -5.83 -27.73 9.82
CA SER A 198 -5.65 -28.48 11.09
C SER A 198 -4.56 -27.93 12.01
N ASP A 199 -3.43 -27.48 11.45
CA ASP A 199 -2.25 -27.04 12.22
C ASP A 199 -2.08 -25.51 12.26
N GLY A 200 -2.95 -24.77 11.55
CA GLY A 200 -3.01 -23.31 11.57
C GLY A 200 -3.18 -22.70 10.17
N VAL A 201 -3.93 -21.61 10.10
CA VAL A 201 -4.18 -20.89 8.84
C VAL A 201 -3.07 -19.90 8.50
N ALA A 202 -2.62 -19.90 7.24
CA ALA A 202 -1.57 -19.00 6.73
C ALA A 202 -1.90 -17.49 6.87
N TYR A 203 -3.18 -17.14 7.03
CA TYR A 203 -3.66 -15.80 7.32
C TYR A 203 -5.00 -15.86 8.07
N SER A 204 -5.34 -14.81 8.82
CA SER A 204 -6.65 -14.73 9.46
C SER A 204 -7.74 -14.47 8.43
N TRP A 205 -8.67 -15.43 8.28
CA TRP A 205 -9.81 -15.33 7.36
C TRP A 205 -10.69 -14.10 7.65
N SER A 206 -10.96 -13.81 8.92
CA SER A 206 -11.76 -12.65 9.32
C SER A 206 -11.08 -11.32 8.99
N PHE A 207 -9.78 -11.21 9.25
CA PHE A 207 -9.03 -9.98 8.94
C PHE A 207 -8.99 -9.69 7.43
N PHE A 208 -8.87 -10.73 6.61
CA PHE A 208 -8.93 -10.63 5.16
C PHE A 208 -10.26 -10.05 4.67
N HIS A 209 -11.39 -10.56 5.16
CA HIS A 209 -12.72 -10.07 4.77
C HIS A 209 -12.98 -8.64 5.25
N VAL A 210 -12.52 -8.28 6.45
CA VAL A 210 -12.61 -6.91 6.97
C VAL A 210 -11.82 -5.94 6.09
N MET A 211 -10.60 -6.30 5.68
CA MET A 211 -9.79 -5.50 4.76
C MET A 211 -10.49 -5.31 3.40
N PHE A 212 -11.07 -6.37 2.84
CA PHE A 212 -11.87 -6.27 1.62
C PHE A 212 -13.12 -5.40 1.80
N GLY A 213 -13.77 -5.44 2.96
CA GLY A 213 -14.89 -4.55 3.28
C GLY A 213 -14.50 -3.07 3.30
N PHE A 214 -13.35 -2.72 3.90
CA PHE A 214 -12.84 -1.35 3.82
C PHE A 214 -12.44 -0.95 2.39
N ALA A 215 -11.90 -1.89 1.62
CA ALA A 215 -11.53 -1.66 0.22
C ALA A 215 -12.77 -1.35 -0.65
N THR A 216 -13.88 -2.09 -0.48
CA THR A 216 -15.11 -1.82 -1.23
C THR A 216 -15.75 -0.49 -0.82
N LEU A 217 -15.72 -0.12 0.46
CA LEU A 217 -16.16 1.20 0.94
C LEU A 217 -15.33 2.33 0.34
N TYR A 218 -14.00 2.16 0.25
CA TYR A 218 -13.13 3.15 -0.40
C TYR A 218 -13.46 3.31 -1.90
N VAL A 219 -13.67 2.21 -2.62
CA VAL A 219 -14.07 2.25 -4.04
C VAL A 219 -15.41 2.94 -4.20
N MET A 220 -16.40 2.63 -3.37
CA MET A 220 -17.70 3.29 -3.39
C MET A 220 -17.56 4.81 -3.27
N MET A 221 -16.83 5.29 -2.26
CA MET A 221 -16.62 6.73 -2.05
C MET A 221 -15.86 7.39 -3.21
N THR A 222 -14.86 6.70 -3.76
CA THR A 222 -14.05 7.19 -4.88
C THR A 222 -14.84 7.27 -6.19
N LEU A 223 -15.68 6.27 -6.49
CA LEU A 223 -16.57 6.29 -7.66
C LEU A 223 -17.63 7.39 -7.57
N THR A 224 -18.02 7.77 -6.35
CA THR A 224 -18.95 8.89 -6.11
C THR A 224 -18.27 10.25 -6.02
N ASN A 225 -16.98 10.38 -6.39
CA ASN A 225 -16.16 11.60 -6.22
C ASN A 225 -16.27 12.22 -4.82
N TRP A 226 -16.46 11.39 -3.77
CA TRP A 226 -16.69 11.86 -2.41
C TRP A 226 -17.81 12.90 -2.27
N TYR A 227 -18.86 12.79 -3.07
CA TYR A 227 -19.99 13.70 -3.08
C TYR A 227 -20.75 13.71 -1.74
N SER A 228 -21.09 14.90 -1.23
CA SER A 228 -22.00 15.06 -0.10
C SER A 228 -23.41 15.37 -0.63
N PRO A 229 -24.43 14.54 -0.35
CA PRO A 229 -25.79 14.80 -0.82
C PRO A 229 -26.32 16.08 -0.17
N ASN A 230 -26.55 17.12 -0.97
CA ASN A 230 -27.13 18.37 -0.52
C ASN A 230 -28.16 18.86 -1.54
N SER A 231 -29.14 19.64 -1.09
CA SER A 231 -30.29 20.09 -1.91
C SER A 231 -29.94 21.10 -3.02
N SER A 232 -28.71 21.62 -3.03
CA SER A 232 -28.22 22.57 -4.03
C SER A 232 -27.20 21.94 -4.99
N LEU A 233 -27.47 22.06 -6.29
CA LEU A 233 -26.63 21.57 -7.40
C LEU A 233 -25.40 22.46 -7.67
N ASP A 234 -25.08 23.43 -6.81
CA ASP A 234 -23.95 24.35 -7.04
C ASP A 234 -22.61 23.84 -6.51
N THR A 235 -22.62 22.78 -5.69
CA THR A 235 -21.46 22.18 -5.01
C THR A 235 -21.27 20.70 -5.36
N ILE A 236 -21.52 20.32 -6.61
CA ILE A 236 -21.55 18.91 -7.06
C ILE A 236 -20.21 18.18 -6.96
N ASN A 237 -19.09 18.91 -6.84
CA ASN A 237 -17.76 18.31 -6.85
C ASN A 237 -16.80 18.89 -5.79
N SER A 238 -17.35 19.53 -4.75
CA SER A 238 -16.55 20.18 -3.73
C SER A 238 -16.98 19.79 -2.32
N ASN A 239 -16.12 19.05 -1.62
CA ASN A 239 -16.41 18.56 -0.28
C ASN A 239 -15.24 18.81 0.67
N ALA A 240 -15.39 19.80 1.54
CA ALA A 240 -14.40 20.11 2.58
C ALA A 240 -14.12 18.91 3.50
N ALA A 241 -15.13 18.10 3.81
CA ALA A 241 -14.95 16.92 4.65
C ALA A 241 -14.05 15.88 3.95
N SER A 242 -14.24 15.66 2.65
CA SER A 242 -13.37 14.77 1.86
C SER A 242 -11.92 15.25 1.84
N MET A 243 -11.71 16.57 1.64
CA MET A 243 -10.37 17.18 1.71
C MET A 243 -9.70 16.87 3.06
N TRP A 244 -10.38 17.12 4.18
CA TRP A 244 -9.83 16.87 5.51
C TRP A 244 -9.55 15.39 5.77
N VAL A 245 -10.44 14.48 5.37
CA VAL A 245 -10.22 13.03 5.52
C VAL A 245 -8.97 12.58 4.75
N LYS A 246 -8.81 13.05 3.50
CA LYS A 246 -7.61 12.76 2.69
C LYS A 246 -6.34 13.36 3.30
N MET A 247 -6.40 14.58 3.84
CA MET A 247 -5.27 15.22 4.52
C MET A 247 -4.86 14.48 5.79
N ILE A 248 -5.81 14.15 6.67
CA ILE A 248 -5.54 13.38 7.90
C ILE A 248 -4.96 12.02 7.55
N SER A 249 -5.48 11.35 6.51
CA SER A 249 -4.93 10.09 6.02
C SER A 249 -3.45 10.22 5.61
N SER A 250 -3.06 11.33 4.96
CA SER A 250 -1.65 11.60 4.62
C SER A 250 -0.78 11.75 5.86
N TRP A 251 -1.25 12.46 6.89
CA TRP A 251 -0.51 12.64 8.15
C TRP A 251 -0.40 11.35 8.94
N SER A 252 -1.46 10.55 9.00
CA SER A 252 -1.42 9.22 9.60
C SER A 252 -0.45 8.29 8.86
N CYS A 253 -0.43 8.31 7.53
CA CYS A 253 0.51 7.54 6.72
C CYS A 253 1.97 7.93 7.02
N LEU A 254 2.27 9.22 7.06
CA LEU A 254 3.60 9.74 7.42
C LEU A 254 3.98 9.40 8.86
N ALA A 255 3.06 9.57 9.80
CA ALA A 255 3.29 9.26 11.20
C ALA A 255 3.62 7.77 11.38
N LEU A 256 2.87 6.88 10.73
CA LEU A 256 3.15 5.44 10.72
C LEU A 256 4.50 5.14 10.08
N TYR A 257 4.84 5.77 8.95
CA TYR A 257 6.13 5.56 8.30
C TYR A 257 7.29 5.99 9.19
N VAL A 258 7.25 7.20 9.73
CA VAL A 258 8.27 7.72 10.66
C VAL A 258 8.36 6.85 11.91
N TRP A 259 7.21 6.41 12.45
CA TRP A 259 7.19 5.51 13.60
C TRP A 259 7.83 4.16 13.27
N THR A 260 7.61 3.58 12.09
CA THR A 260 8.27 2.31 11.71
C THR A 260 9.79 2.43 11.62
N LEU A 261 10.33 3.61 11.33
CA LEU A 261 11.77 3.87 11.31
C LEU A 261 12.34 4.11 12.72
N ILE A 262 11.60 4.80 13.59
CA ILE A 262 12.06 5.19 14.93
C ILE A 262 11.83 4.09 15.98
N ALA A 263 10.74 3.33 15.86
CA ALA A 263 10.35 2.30 16.82
C ALA A 263 11.47 1.31 17.19
N PRO A 264 12.26 0.76 16.24
CA PRO A 264 13.36 -0.15 16.60
C PRO A 264 14.49 0.51 17.41
N ILE A 265 14.67 1.83 17.30
CA ILE A 265 15.68 2.58 18.05
C ILE A 265 15.16 3.01 19.41
N ALA A 266 13.90 3.48 19.48
CA ALA A 266 13.28 3.99 20.70
C ALA A 266 12.89 2.88 21.68
N LEU A 267 12.62 1.66 21.18
CA LEU A 267 12.25 0.49 21.98
C LEU A 267 13.22 -0.68 21.72
N PRO A 268 14.50 -0.57 22.14
CA PRO A 268 15.51 -1.59 21.87
C PRO A 268 15.20 -2.95 22.53
N ASN A 269 14.31 -2.99 23.53
CA ASN A 269 13.91 -4.21 24.24
C ASN A 269 12.66 -4.91 23.64
N ARG A 270 12.08 -4.39 22.55
CA ARG A 270 10.95 -5.04 21.85
C ARG A 270 11.47 -5.69 20.58
N GLN A 271 11.41 -7.02 20.49
CA GLN A 271 11.75 -7.70 19.23
C GLN A 271 10.74 -7.33 18.15
N PHE A 272 11.20 -6.61 17.14
CA PHE A 272 10.47 -6.38 15.89
C PHE A 272 10.85 -7.49 14.93
N ASN A 273 10.21 -8.64 15.06
CA ASN A 273 10.37 -9.80 14.16
C ASN A 273 9.22 -9.84 13.15
#